data_AF-A0A947VKB7-F1
#
_entry.id   AF-A0A947VKB7-F1
#
_cell.length_a   1.000
_cell.length_b   1.000
_cell.length_c   1.000
_cell.angle_alpha   90.00
_cell.angle_beta   90.00
_cell.angle_gamma   90.00
#
_symmetry.space_group_name_H-M   'P 1'
#
loop_
_entity.id
_entity.type
_entity.pdbx_description
1 polymer ?
#
loop_
_entity_poly.entity_id
_entity_poly.type
_entity_poly.pdbx_seq_one_letter_code
_entity_poly.pdbx_strand_id
1 'polypeptide(L)'
;MQFFTYNYLEITMNFKNQIQKIHNILVKKNQDKELFLKLKESKNDTESFIAVYDLYVDHIFRFIYFKLNSNKEEAEDLTSAVFLKSWNYIQQNGLTDVKTLRALIYKIARTSIVDYYRKNAQ
;
A
#
# COMPACT_ATOMS: atom_id res chain seq x y z
N MET A 1 -30.63 34.88 12.40
CA MET A 1 -30.87 34.17 11.12
C MET A 1 -29.58 33.63 10.52
N GLN A 2 -28.51 34.42 10.35
CA GLN A 2 -27.21 33.95 9.80
C GLN A 2 -26.49 32.87 10.64
N PHE A 3 -26.66 32.86 11.97
CA PHE A 3 -26.03 31.87 12.85
C PHE A 3 -26.54 30.43 12.61
N PHE A 4 -27.85 30.29 12.37
CA PHE A 4 -28.47 28.99 12.09
C PHE A 4 -28.06 28.44 10.71
N THR A 5 -27.97 29.30 9.70
CA THR A 5 -27.52 28.92 8.36
C THR A 5 -26.05 28.50 8.34
N TYR A 6 -25.18 29.16 9.11
CA TYR A 6 -23.77 28.81 9.19
C TYR A 6 -23.56 27.43 9.84
N ASN A 7 -24.22 27.19 10.97
CA ASN A 7 -24.15 25.91 11.68
C ASN A 7 -24.67 24.76 10.79
N TYR A 8 -25.78 24.96 10.08
CA TYR A 8 -26.29 23.99 9.12
C TYR A 8 -25.32 23.72 7.95
N LEU A 9 -24.68 24.76 7.41
CA LEU A 9 -23.69 24.63 6.34
C LEU A 9 -22.44 23.86 6.80
N GLU A 10 -21.99 24.08 8.03
CA GLU A 10 -20.85 23.39 8.63
C GLU A 10 -21.15 21.91 8.87
N ILE A 11 -22.33 21.58 9.42
CA ILE A 11 -22.78 20.19 9.62
C ILE A 11 -22.86 19.45 8.27
N THR A 12 -23.48 20.06 7.26
CA THR A 12 -23.62 19.45 5.93
C THR A 12 -22.27 19.25 5.23
N MET A 13 -21.35 20.21 5.33
CA MET A 13 -19.98 20.06 4.82
C MET A 13 -19.23 18.93 5.52
N ASN A 14 -19.30 18.83 6.84
CA ASN A 14 -18.63 17.77 7.60
C ASN A 14 -19.17 16.39 7.23
N PHE A 15 -20.50 16.25 7.09
CA PHE A 15 -21.13 15.00 6.67
C PHE A 15 -20.73 14.61 5.23
N LYS A 16 -20.75 15.57 4.29
CA LYS A 16 -20.31 15.34 2.91
C LYS A 16 -18.85 14.89 2.84
N ASN A 17 -17.96 15.49 3.66
CA ASN A 17 -16.57 15.09 3.76
C ASN A 17 -16.41 13.67 4.34
N GLN A 18 -17.19 13.31 5.36
CA GLN A 18 -17.19 11.94 5.88
C GLN A 18 -17.66 10.92 4.83
N ILE A 19 -18.74 11.22 4.10
CA ILE A 19 -19.23 10.37 3.00
C ILE A 19 -18.17 10.23 1.90
N GLN A 20 -17.52 11.32 1.50
CA GLN A 20 -16.45 11.27 0.50
C GLN A 20 -15.26 10.41 0.98
N LYS A 21 -14.91 10.51 2.26
CA LYS A 21 -13.84 9.70 2.86
C LYS A 21 -14.22 8.22 2.86
N ILE A 22 -15.46 7.89 3.20
CA ILE A 22 -15.98 6.51 3.19
C ILE A 22 -15.99 5.96 1.76
N HIS A 23 -16.49 6.73 0.78
CA HIS A 23 -16.46 6.34 -0.63
C HIS A 23 -15.05 6.00 -1.09
N ASN A 24 -14.08 6.88 -0.80
CA ASN A 24 -12.69 6.66 -1.20
C ASN A 24 -12.08 5.41 -0.52
N ILE A 25 -12.46 5.11 0.73
CA ILE A 25 -12.04 3.89 1.43
C ILE A 25 -12.66 2.65 0.77
N LEU A 26 -13.95 2.69 0.42
CA LEU A 26 -14.65 1.58 -0.21
C LEU A 26 -14.13 1.28 -1.62
N VAL A 27 -13.87 2.31 -2.42
CA VAL A 27 -13.25 2.19 -3.75
C VAL A 27 -11.86 1.54 -3.62
N LYS A 28 -11.00 2.03 -2.73
CA LYS A 28 -9.67 1.43 -2.50
C LYS A 28 -9.72 -0.02 -2.03
N LYS A 29 -10.68 -0.36 -1.15
CA LYS A 29 -10.82 -1.73 -0.62
C LYS A 29 -11.30 -2.71 -1.70
N ASN A 30 -12.21 -2.27 -2.58
CA ASN A 30 -12.64 -3.08 -3.72
C ASN A 30 -11.51 -3.28 -4.73
N GLN A 31 -10.70 -2.25 -4.98
CA GLN A 31 -9.54 -2.34 -5.88
C GLN A 31 -8.50 -3.38 -5.42
N ASP A 32 -8.16 -3.43 -4.12
CA ASP A 32 -7.18 -4.43 -3.61
C ASP A 32 -7.61 -5.88 -3.88
N LYS A 33 -8.90 -6.19 -3.66
CA LYS A 33 -9.45 -7.53 -3.88
C LYS A 33 -9.49 -7.89 -5.36
N GLU A 34 -9.85 -6.93 -6.21
CA GLU A 34 -9.86 -7.11 -7.67
C GLU A 34 -8.45 -7.38 -8.21
N LEU A 35 -7.47 -6.57 -7.81
CA LEU A 35 -6.06 -6.73 -8.20
C LEU A 35 -5.49 -8.05 -7.72
N PHE A 36 -5.83 -8.48 -6.49
CA PHE A 36 -5.44 -9.80 -5.99
C PHE A 36 -5.98 -10.92 -6.86
N LEU A 37 -7.23 -10.83 -7.32
CA LEU A 37 -7.84 -11.86 -8.16
C LEU A 37 -7.18 -11.90 -9.56
N LYS A 38 -7.00 -10.73 -10.19
CA LYS A 38 -6.33 -10.61 -11.50
C LYS A 38 -4.93 -11.22 -11.49
N LEU A 39 -4.12 -10.87 -10.48
CA LEU A 39 -2.76 -11.41 -10.33
C LEU A 39 -2.73 -12.90 -9.95
N LYS A 40 -3.80 -13.42 -9.35
CA LYS A 40 -3.94 -14.84 -9.05
C LYS A 40 -4.27 -15.65 -10.31
N GLU A 41 -5.08 -15.10 -11.20
CA GLU A 41 -5.48 -15.73 -12.47
C GLU A 41 -4.40 -15.61 -13.55
N SER A 42 -3.77 -14.44 -13.66
CA SER A 42 -2.71 -14.15 -14.63
C SER A 42 -1.49 -13.60 -13.90
N LYS A 43 -0.48 -14.46 -13.70
CA LYS A 43 0.74 -14.07 -13.00
C LYS A 43 1.49 -12.95 -13.73
N ASN A 44 1.49 -12.93 -15.07
CA ASN A 44 2.18 -11.94 -15.89
C ASN A 44 1.37 -10.65 -16.16
N ASP A 45 0.32 -10.38 -15.37
CA ASP A 45 -0.43 -9.12 -15.49
C ASP A 45 0.35 -7.95 -14.86
N THR A 46 1.25 -7.39 -15.67
CA THR A 46 2.07 -6.23 -15.31
C THR A 46 1.23 -5.00 -14.96
N GLU A 47 0.12 -4.77 -15.68
CA GLU A 47 -0.76 -3.62 -15.43
C GLU A 47 -1.40 -3.70 -14.04
N SER A 48 -1.91 -4.88 -13.68
CA SER A 48 -2.43 -5.11 -12.34
C SER A 48 -1.35 -4.90 -11.28
N PHE A 49 -0.10 -5.34 -11.51
CA PHE A 49 0.97 -5.10 -10.55
C PHE A 49 1.40 -3.64 -10.44
N ILE A 50 1.37 -2.87 -11.52
CA ILE A 50 1.59 -1.42 -11.48
C ILE A 50 0.53 -0.75 -10.61
N ALA A 51 -0.74 -1.14 -10.76
CA ALA A 51 -1.81 -0.62 -9.89
C ALA A 51 -1.60 -1.00 -8.41
N VAL A 52 -1.04 -2.17 -8.13
CA VAL A 52 -0.64 -2.57 -6.77
C VAL A 52 0.50 -1.71 -6.25
N TYR A 53 1.50 -1.40 -7.10
CA TYR A 53 2.59 -0.49 -6.76
C TYR A 53 2.03 0.89 -6.37
N ASP A 54 1.21 1.51 -7.22
CA ASP A 54 0.62 2.83 -6.97
C ASP A 54 -0.23 2.84 -5.68
N LEU A 55 -0.93 1.74 -5.40
CA LEU A 55 -1.76 1.62 -4.21
C LEU A 55 -0.95 1.56 -2.91
N TYR A 56 0.26 0.99 -2.94
CA TYR A 56 1.03 0.64 -1.74
C TYR A 56 2.35 1.38 -1.57
N VAL A 57 2.92 2.00 -2.61
CA VAL A 57 4.27 2.59 -2.58
C VAL A 57 4.44 3.59 -1.44
N ASP A 58 3.53 4.55 -1.29
CA ASP A 58 3.57 5.54 -0.21
C ASP A 58 3.51 4.91 1.19
N HIS A 59 2.71 3.85 1.33
CA HIS A 59 2.52 3.17 2.61
C HIS A 59 3.76 2.37 3.00
N ILE A 60 4.40 1.72 2.03
CA ILE A 60 5.62 0.95 2.23
C ILE A 60 6.81 1.87 2.44
N PHE A 61 6.94 2.94 1.65
CA PHE A 61 7.96 3.96 1.83
C PHE A 61 7.92 4.53 3.24
N ARG A 62 6.76 5.01 3.70
CA ARG A 62 6.62 5.55 5.08
C ARG A 62 6.98 4.50 6.12
N PHE A 63 6.51 3.27 5.95
CA PHE A 63 6.81 2.18 6.88
C PHE A 63 8.32 1.92 6.98
N ILE A 64 9.03 1.86 5.85
CA ILE A 64 10.47 1.65 5.79
C ILE A 64 11.21 2.86 6.34
N TYR A 65 10.84 4.07 5.93
CA TYR A 65 11.44 5.33 6.38
C TYR A 65 11.45 5.46 7.91
N PHE A 66 10.32 5.18 8.55
CA PHE A 66 10.25 5.17 10.01
C PHE A 66 11.06 4.05 10.66
N LYS A 67 11.29 2.94 9.96
CA LYS A 67 12.11 1.84 10.47
C LYS A 67 13.59 2.11 10.31
N LEU A 68 14.02 2.83 9.27
CA LEU A 68 15.42 3.15 8.95
C LEU A 68 15.90 4.48 9.58
N ASN A 69 15.34 4.88 10.72
CA ASN A 69 15.70 6.13 11.41
C ASN A 69 15.67 7.37 10.49
N SER A 70 14.68 7.45 9.60
CA SER A 70 14.45 8.60 8.72
C SER A 70 15.55 8.84 7.67
N ASN A 71 16.35 7.84 7.32
CA ASN A 71 17.21 7.90 6.13
C ASN A 71 16.34 7.77 4.86
N LYS A 72 16.23 8.85 4.09
CA LYS A 72 15.36 8.92 2.91
C LYS A 72 15.87 8.07 1.75
N GLU A 73 17.14 8.19 1.41
CA GLU A 73 17.75 7.53 0.24
C GLU A 73 17.67 6.00 0.37
N GLU A 74 18.10 5.48 1.52
CA GLU A 74 18.02 4.04 1.83
C GLU A 74 16.57 3.53 1.86
N ALA A 75 15.64 4.37 2.31
CA ALA A 75 14.22 4.02 2.32
C ALA A 75 13.63 3.95 0.90
N GLU A 76 14.01 4.85 0.00
CA GLU A 76 13.58 4.83 -1.41
C GLU A 76 14.13 3.59 -2.13
N ASP A 77 15.40 3.27 -1.94
CA ASP A 77 16.04 2.08 -2.50
C ASP A 77 15.41 0.79 -1.99
N LEU A 78 15.24 0.67 -0.67
CA LEU A 78 14.66 -0.53 -0.08
C LEU A 78 13.18 -0.68 -0.46
N THR A 79 12.44 0.42 -0.63
CA THR A 79 11.05 0.38 -1.14
C THR A 79 11.02 -0.21 -2.54
N SER A 80 11.88 0.27 -3.44
CA SER A 80 11.99 -0.25 -4.81
C SER A 80 12.33 -1.74 -4.81
N ALA A 81 13.29 -2.15 -3.98
CA ALA A 81 13.67 -3.55 -3.83
C ALA A 81 12.52 -4.43 -3.30
N VAL A 82 11.68 -3.92 -2.40
CA VAL A 82 10.51 -4.65 -1.87
C VAL A 82 9.50 -4.95 -2.97
N PHE A 83 9.19 -3.98 -3.84
CA PHE A 83 8.26 -4.22 -4.94
C PHE A 83 8.84 -5.18 -5.97
N LEU A 84 10.13 -5.07 -6.30
CA LEU A 84 10.80 -6.02 -7.19
C LEU A 84 10.77 -7.45 -6.62
N LYS A 85 11.09 -7.62 -5.33
CA LYS A 85 10.98 -8.91 -4.64
C LYS A 85 9.53 -9.44 -4.63
N SER A 86 8.56 -8.55 -4.46
CA SER A 86 7.13 -8.92 -4.46
C SER A 86 6.69 -9.42 -5.83
N TRP A 87 7.07 -8.73 -6.90
CA TRP A 87 6.82 -9.16 -8.28
C TRP A 87 7.41 -10.54 -8.54
N ASN A 88 8.70 -10.72 -8.24
CA ASN A 88 9.40 -12.00 -8.43
C ASN A 88 8.75 -13.14 -7.63
N TYR A 89 8.32 -12.86 -6.39
CA TYR A 89 7.60 -13.83 -5.57
C TYR A 89 6.30 -14.27 -6.23
N ILE A 90 5.51 -13.33 -6.74
CA ILE A 90 4.24 -13.60 -7.43
C ILE A 90 4.47 -14.42 -8.70
N GLN A 91 5.49 -14.11 -9.49
CA GLN A 91 5.82 -14.89 -10.69
C GLN A 91 6.17 -16.34 -10.36
N GLN A 92 7.03 -16.53 -9.37
CA GLN A 92 7.55 -17.86 -9.03
C GLN A 92 6.53 -18.72 -8.31
N ASN A 93 5.84 -18.15 -7.31
CA ASN A 93 5.00 -18.91 -6.37
C ASN A 93 3.51 -18.73 -6.64
N GLY A 94 3.10 -17.68 -7.34
CA GLY A 94 1.71 -17.25 -7.39
C GLY A 94 1.21 -16.72 -6.04
N LEU A 95 -0.12 -16.66 -5.90
CA LEU A 95 -0.81 -16.13 -4.72
C LEU A 95 -1.66 -17.19 -3.99
N THR A 96 -1.39 -18.48 -4.18
CA THR A 96 -2.17 -19.58 -3.58
C THR A 96 -2.13 -19.56 -2.05
N ASP A 97 -0.95 -19.35 -1.46
CA ASP A 97 -0.75 -19.35 0.01
C ASP A 97 -0.82 -17.96 0.64
N VAL A 98 -1.10 -16.94 -0.18
CA VAL A 98 -1.14 -15.54 0.24
C VAL A 98 -2.58 -15.13 0.48
N LYS A 99 -2.89 -14.62 1.68
CA LYS A 99 -4.24 -14.15 2.02
C LYS A 99 -4.60 -12.82 1.36
N THR A 100 -3.65 -11.88 1.27
CA THR A 100 -3.83 -10.54 0.68
C THR A 100 -2.51 -10.00 0.12
N LEU A 101 -2.57 -9.13 -0.90
CA LEU A 101 -1.40 -8.44 -1.45
C LEU A 101 -0.68 -7.62 -0.38
N ARG A 102 -1.45 -6.89 0.44
CA ARG A 102 -0.92 -6.14 1.58
C ARG A 102 -0.07 -7.02 2.49
N ALA A 103 -0.56 -8.20 2.89
CA ALA A 103 0.17 -9.07 3.80
C ALA A 103 1.49 -9.55 3.18
N LEU A 104 1.49 -9.87 1.89
CA LEU A 104 2.70 -10.26 1.16
C LEU A 104 3.74 -9.13 1.13
N ILE A 105 3.34 -7.93 0.67
CA ILE A 105 4.27 -6.80 0.50
C ILE A 105 4.84 -6.39 1.85
N TYR A 106 4.02 -6.33 2.90
CA TYR A 106 4.50 -6.01 4.24
C TYR A 106 5.36 -7.11 4.88
N LYS A 107 5.16 -8.38 4.50
CA LYS A 107 6.06 -9.47 4.91
C LYS A 107 7.43 -9.29 4.27
N ILE A 108 7.46 -9.06 2.96
CA ILE A 108 8.70 -8.82 2.19
C ILE A 108 9.41 -7.57 2.69
N ALA A 109 8.70 -6.48 2.98
CA ALA A 109 9.26 -5.26 3.57
C ALA A 109 9.97 -5.52 4.91
N ARG A 110 9.32 -6.26 5.82
CA ARG A 110 9.94 -6.61 7.11
C ARG A 110 11.21 -7.44 6.94
N THR A 111 11.18 -8.46 6.09
CA THR A 111 12.37 -9.27 5.84
C THR A 111 13.49 -8.45 5.20
N SER A 112 13.18 -7.59 4.23
CA SER A 112 14.16 -6.69 3.61
C SER A 112 14.80 -5.72 4.61
N ILE A 113 14.03 -5.18 5.57
CA ILE A 113 14.58 -4.33 6.64
C ILE A 113 15.54 -5.12 7.54
N VAL A 114 15.17 -6.35 7.92
CA VAL A 114 16.06 -7.22 8.71
C VAL A 114 17.36 -7.50 7.97
N ASP A 115 17.29 -7.80 6.68
CA ASP A 115 18.47 -8.04 5.84
C ASP A 115 19.34 -6.78 5.71
N TYR A 116 18.72 -5.60 5.58
CA TYR A 116 19.43 -4.31 5.56
C TYR A 116 20.25 -4.12 6.85
N TYR A 117 19.64 -4.31 8.01
CA TYR A 117 20.36 -4.18 9.29
C TYR A 117 21.46 -5.23 9.47
N ARG A 118 21.25 -6.46 8.99
CA ARG A 118 22.28 -7.51 9.05
C ARG A 118 23.51 -7.15 8.23
N LYS A 119 23.32 -6.56 7.04
CA LYS A 119 24.42 -6.14 6.16
C LYS A 119 25.21 -4.96 6.72
N ASN A 120 24.54 -4.02 7.39
CA ASN A 120 25.20 -2.83 7.95
C ASN A 120 25.83 -3.06 9.34
N ALA A 121 25.55 -4.19 9.98
CA ALA A 121 26.18 -4.60 11.24
C ALA A 121 27.46 -5.42 11.03
N GLN A 122 27.75 -5.85 9.79
CA GLN A 122 28.97 -6.54 9.38
C GLN A 122 29.99 -5.54 8.83
#